data_AF-A0A1P8MQG5-F1
#
_entry.id   AF-A0A1P8MQG5-F1
#
_cell.length_a   1.000
_cell.length_b   1.000
_cell.length_c   1.000
_cell.angle_alpha   90.00
_cell.angle_beta   90.00
_cell.angle_gamma   90.00
#
_symmetry.space_group_name_H-M   'P 1'
#
loop_
_entity.id
_entity.type
_entity.pdbx_description
1 polymer ?
#
loop_
_entity_poly.entity_id
_entity_poly.type
_entity_poly.pdbx_seq_one_letter_code
_entity_poly.pdbx_strand_id
1 'polypeptide(L)'
;MDGSGDPNAARKAWLSVLAKADAATVAALWAKAGYEPAHEVLRAPEIGAVMVRGRAGAVGAPFNLGEMTVTRCSVRLASGEVGHGYVQGRAKDHAVQAALTDALMQTAEAPSVEAAIVAPLRDAAEARRATRAAKAAATKVDFFTMVRGED
;
A
#
# COMPACT_ATOMS: atom_id res chain seq x y z
N MET A 1 -13.36 -13.03 -9.49
CA MET A 1 -12.04 -13.67 -9.52
C MET A 1 -11.61 -13.84 -8.09
N ASP A 2 -12.10 -14.92 -7.52
CA ASP A 2 -11.64 -15.55 -6.30
C ASP A 2 -10.11 -15.72 -6.35
N GLY A 3 -9.40 -14.97 -5.51
CA GLY A 3 -7.94 -15.07 -5.35
C GLY A 3 -7.50 -16.34 -4.62
N SER A 4 -8.22 -17.46 -4.77
CA SER A 4 -8.12 -18.69 -3.98
C SER A 4 -6.86 -19.53 -4.26
N GLY A 5 -5.87 -19.00 -4.97
CA GLY A 5 -4.62 -19.71 -5.27
C GLY A 5 -3.42 -18.83 -5.61
N ASP A 6 -3.42 -17.54 -5.30
CA ASP A 6 -2.22 -16.71 -5.53
C ASP A 6 -1.17 -16.97 -4.44
N PRO A 7 -0.04 -17.64 -4.74
CA PRO A 7 0.99 -17.94 -3.75
C PRO A 7 1.63 -16.66 -3.17
N ASN A 8 1.43 -15.50 -3.81
CA ASN A 8 1.95 -14.21 -3.38
C ASN A 8 0.91 -13.34 -2.67
N ALA A 9 -0.27 -13.86 -2.34
CA ALA A 9 -1.35 -13.06 -1.74
C ALA A 9 -0.92 -12.31 -0.47
N ALA A 10 -0.19 -12.99 0.42
CA ALA A 10 0.35 -12.39 1.64
C ALA A 10 1.32 -11.24 1.32
N ARG A 11 2.28 -11.47 0.41
CA ARG A 11 3.25 -10.45 0.02
C ARG A 11 2.62 -9.25 -0.65
N LYS A 12 1.64 -9.47 -1.52
CA LYS A 12 0.85 -8.40 -2.14
C LYS A 12 0.09 -7.58 -1.10
N ALA A 13 -0.40 -8.21 -0.03
CA ALA A 13 -1.13 -7.52 1.02
C ALA A 13 -0.26 -6.50 1.76
N TRP A 14 0.92 -6.91 2.28
CA TRP A 14 1.79 -5.95 2.98
C TRP A 14 2.41 -4.92 2.05
N LEU A 15 2.78 -5.29 0.81
CA LEU A 15 3.27 -4.33 -0.18
C LEU A 15 2.22 -3.27 -0.52
N SER A 16 0.95 -3.66 -0.62
CA SER A 16 -0.15 -2.72 -0.83
C SER A 16 -0.32 -1.75 0.35
N VAL A 17 -0.12 -2.23 1.59
CA VAL A 17 -0.15 -1.37 2.79
C VAL A 17 0.99 -0.36 2.74
N LEU A 18 2.23 -0.82 2.52
CA LEU A 18 3.43 0.03 2.45
C LEU A 18 3.31 1.08 1.34
N ALA A 19 2.91 0.68 0.13
CA ALA A 19 2.80 1.59 -1.02
C ALA A 19 1.81 2.75 -0.81
N LYS A 20 0.81 2.57 0.04
CA LYS A 20 -0.28 3.54 0.31
C LYS A 20 -0.13 4.24 1.66
N ALA A 21 0.86 3.85 2.46
CA ALA A 21 1.10 4.43 3.76
C ALA A 21 1.60 5.87 3.63
N ASP A 22 1.30 6.67 4.66
CA ASP A 22 1.88 8.00 4.80
C ASP A 22 3.36 7.87 5.20
N ALA A 23 4.24 8.59 4.50
CA ALA A 23 5.69 8.45 4.67
C ALA A 23 6.16 8.81 6.09
N ALA A 24 5.55 9.82 6.73
CA ALA A 24 5.93 10.21 8.09
C ALA A 24 5.54 9.12 9.11
N THR A 25 4.38 8.50 8.91
CA THR A 25 3.94 7.37 9.75
C THR A 25 4.88 6.17 9.59
N VAL A 26 5.28 5.82 8.37
CA VAL A 26 6.25 4.75 8.12
C VAL A 26 7.59 5.06 8.80
N ALA A 27 8.11 6.28 8.63
CA ALA A 27 9.37 6.68 9.25
C ALA A 27 9.33 6.60 10.78
N ALA A 28 8.22 7.02 11.41
CA ALA A 28 8.05 6.94 12.85
C ALA A 28 8.00 5.49 13.37
N LEU A 29 7.27 4.60 12.69
CA LEU A 29 7.20 3.18 13.05
C LEU A 29 8.54 2.48 12.83
N TRP A 30 9.21 2.77 11.70
CA TRP A 30 10.54 2.24 11.41
C TRP A 30 11.56 2.65 12.48
N ALA A 31 11.62 3.94 12.82
CA ALA A 31 12.51 4.45 13.86
C ALA A 31 12.18 3.83 15.23
N LYS A 32 10.90 3.68 15.57
CA LYS A 32 10.47 3.05 16.83
C LYS A 32 10.83 1.57 16.89
N ALA A 33 10.76 0.86 15.77
CA ALA A 33 11.10 -0.56 15.68
C ALA A 33 12.62 -0.80 15.79
N GLY A 34 13.44 0.20 15.47
CA GLY A 34 14.89 0.14 15.65
C GLY A 34 15.61 -0.85 14.73
N TYR A 35 15.01 -1.20 13.60
CA TYR A 35 15.61 -2.13 12.64
C TYR A 35 16.76 -1.48 11.86
N GLU A 36 17.94 -2.08 11.97
CA GLU A 36 19.13 -1.74 11.18
C GLU A 36 19.73 -3.00 10.51
N PRO A 37 18.98 -3.66 9.61
CA PRO A 37 19.47 -4.88 8.99
C PRO A 37 20.63 -4.58 8.05
N ALA A 38 21.68 -5.40 8.09
CA ALA A 38 22.74 -5.36 7.09
C ALA A 38 22.17 -5.70 5.70
N HIS A 39 22.38 -4.82 4.73
CA HIS A 39 21.81 -4.97 3.39
C HIS A 39 22.68 -4.31 2.31
N GLU A 40 22.48 -4.78 1.08
CA GLU A 40 22.99 -4.17 -0.15
C GLU A 40 21.84 -3.49 -0.90
N VAL A 41 22.12 -2.33 -1.48
CA VAL A 41 21.18 -1.63 -2.35
C VAL A 41 21.34 -2.14 -3.78
N LEU A 42 20.38 -2.94 -4.25
CA LEU A 42 20.34 -3.43 -5.63
C LEU A 42 19.86 -2.36 -6.61
N ARG A 43 18.95 -1.50 -6.14
CA ARG A 43 18.46 -0.33 -6.85
C ARG A 43 18.28 0.80 -5.85
N ALA A 44 19.09 1.83 -6.01
CA ALA A 44 18.97 3.05 -5.23
C ALA A 44 17.57 3.66 -5.38
N PRO A 45 17.06 4.37 -4.35
CA PRO A 45 15.75 5.00 -4.41
C PRO A 45 15.69 6.03 -5.54
N GLU A 46 14.94 5.69 -6.59
CA GLU A 46 14.85 6.41 -7.85
C GLU A 46 13.44 6.95 -8.03
N ILE A 47 13.33 8.25 -8.27
CA ILE A 47 12.06 8.92 -8.57
C ILE A 47 11.82 8.83 -10.07
N GLY A 48 10.67 8.29 -10.46
CA GLY A 48 10.22 8.24 -11.84
C GLY A 48 8.73 8.52 -11.94
N ALA A 49 8.15 8.17 -13.08
CA ALA A 49 6.72 8.29 -13.34
C ALA A 49 6.16 6.95 -13.82
N VAL A 50 4.88 6.70 -13.53
CA VAL A 50 4.09 5.61 -14.11
C VAL A 50 2.90 6.19 -14.86
N MET A 51 2.60 5.62 -16.02
CA MET A 51 1.40 5.96 -16.78
C MET A 51 0.15 5.41 -16.07
N VAL A 52 -0.72 6.31 -15.62
CA VAL A 52 -2.03 5.96 -15.09
C VAL A 52 -2.98 5.72 -16.26
N ARG A 53 -3.66 4.57 -16.25
CA ARG A 53 -4.63 4.20 -17.28
C ARG A 53 -6.05 4.22 -16.74
N GLY A 54 -6.93 4.94 -17.42
CA GLY A 54 -8.37 4.88 -17.21
C GLY A 54 -9.02 3.87 -18.17
N ARG A 55 -10.32 3.62 -17.98
CA ARG A 55 -11.16 2.85 -18.91
C ARG A 55 -12.39 3.66 -19.29
N ALA A 56 -12.64 3.80 -20.59
CA ALA A 56 -13.80 4.55 -21.09
C ALA A 56 -15.11 3.97 -20.54
N GLY A 57 -15.97 4.79 -19.95
CA GLY A 57 -17.22 4.31 -19.32
C GLY A 57 -17.01 3.25 -18.24
N ALA A 58 -15.91 3.32 -17.49
CA ALA A 58 -15.46 2.37 -16.44
C ALA A 58 -15.02 0.97 -16.91
N VAL A 59 -15.68 0.37 -17.90
CA VAL A 59 -15.40 -1.02 -18.34
C VAL A 59 -14.87 -1.13 -19.78
N GLY A 60 -14.84 -0.03 -20.53
CA GLY A 60 -14.42 0.01 -21.93
C GLY A 60 -12.91 -0.03 -22.15
N ALA A 61 -12.50 0.46 -23.32
CA ALA A 61 -11.11 0.46 -23.77
C ALA A 61 -10.20 1.24 -22.80
N PRO A 62 -8.96 0.75 -22.54
CA PRO A 62 -8.00 1.47 -21.73
C PRO A 62 -7.48 2.71 -22.48
N PHE A 63 -7.25 3.80 -21.76
CA PHE A 63 -6.60 5.01 -22.30
C PHE A 63 -5.64 5.60 -21.27
N ASN A 64 -4.67 6.39 -21.74
CA ASN A 64 -3.72 7.08 -20.87
C ASN A 64 -4.41 8.29 -20.20
N LEU A 65 -4.56 8.24 -18.88
CA LEU A 65 -5.20 9.30 -18.08
C LEU A 65 -4.20 10.39 -17.67
N GLY A 66 -2.93 10.02 -17.54
CA GLY A 66 -1.85 10.92 -17.14
C GLY A 66 -0.70 10.14 -16.52
N GLU A 67 0.21 10.86 -15.86
CA GLU A 67 1.34 10.29 -15.15
C GLU A 67 1.22 10.50 -13.65
N MET A 68 1.75 9.55 -12.88
CA MET A 68 1.89 9.65 -11.44
C MET A 68 3.34 9.42 -11.05
N THR A 69 3.89 10.29 -10.20
CA THR A 69 5.24 10.09 -9.68
C THR A 69 5.28 8.88 -8.75
N VAL A 70 6.32 8.07 -8.89
CA VAL A 70 6.60 6.89 -8.05
C VAL A 70 8.08 6.89 -7.69
N THR A 71 8.39 6.49 -6.46
CA THR A 71 9.75 6.21 -6.04
C THR A 71 9.93 4.71 -5.89
N ARG A 72 10.95 4.14 -6.53
CA ARG A 72 11.25 2.70 -6.50
C ARG A 72 12.61 2.42 -5.85
N CYS A 73 12.70 1.36 -5.06
CA CYS A 73 13.93 0.89 -4.42
C CYS A 73 13.94 -0.63 -4.35
N SER A 74 15.12 -1.23 -4.43
CA SER A 74 15.33 -2.66 -4.19
C SER A 74 16.56 -2.88 -3.34
N VAL A 75 16.45 -3.74 -2.34
CA VAL A 75 17.51 -4.09 -1.40
C VAL A 75 17.63 -5.60 -1.29
N ARG A 76 18.80 -6.08 -0.86
CA ARG A 76 19.04 -7.48 -0.51
C ARG A 76 19.61 -7.54 0.90
N LEU A 77 18.96 -8.29 1.79
CA LEU A 77 19.51 -8.55 3.13
C LEU A 77 20.77 -9.40 3.02
N ALA A 78 21.62 -9.35 4.06
CA ALA A 78 22.79 -10.22 4.15
C ALA A 78 22.43 -11.72 4.09
N SER A 79 21.24 -12.09 4.56
CA SER A 79 20.66 -13.44 4.48
C SER A 79 20.16 -13.84 3.08
N GLY A 80 20.07 -12.88 2.14
CA GLY A 80 19.79 -13.12 0.72
C GLY A 80 18.40 -12.69 0.25
N GLU A 81 17.46 -12.41 1.15
CA GLU A 81 16.10 -12.00 0.79
C GLU A 81 16.10 -10.64 0.09
N VAL A 82 15.39 -10.57 -1.02
CA VAL A 82 15.27 -9.35 -1.82
C VAL A 82 13.93 -8.67 -1.55
N GLY A 83 14.01 -7.41 -1.12
CA GLY A 83 12.86 -6.57 -0.86
C GLY A 83 12.70 -5.45 -1.88
N HIS A 84 11.45 -5.04 -2.10
CA HIS A 84 11.08 -4.02 -3.07
C HIS A 84 10.19 -2.96 -2.43
N GLY A 85 10.52 -1.69 -2.67
CA GLY A 85 9.72 -0.54 -2.30
C GLY A 85 9.23 0.17 -3.54
N TYR A 86 7.91 0.27 -3.71
CA TYR A 86 7.27 1.08 -4.74
C TYR A 86 6.22 1.96 -4.07
N VAL A 87 6.52 3.25 -3.95
CA VAL A 87 5.68 4.20 -3.21
C VAL A 87 5.27 5.36 -4.09
N GLN A 88 4.03 5.84 -3.94
CA GLN A 88 3.57 7.02 -4.65
C GLN A 88 4.35 8.26 -4.19
N GLY A 89 4.68 9.14 -5.13
CA GLY A 89 5.37 10.39 -4.87
C GLY A 89 6.88 10.26 -4.93
N ARG A 90 7.58 11.07 -4.12
CA ARG A 90 9.02 11.36 -4.24
C ARG A 90 9.84 10.99 -3.00
N ALA A 91 9.22 10.33 -2.02
CA ALA A 91 9.83 10.02 -0.74
C ALA A 91 10.81 8.84 -0.88
N LYS A 92 12.11 9.15 -1.01
CA LYS A 92 13.18 8.16 -1.13
C LYS A 92 13.29 7.28 0.11
N ASP A 93 13.26 7.87 1.29
CA ASP A 93 13.38 7.13 2.55
C ASP A 93 12.21 6.16 2.74
N HIS A 94 10.99 6.56 2.37
CA HIS A 94 9.83 5.68 2.38
C HIS A 94 10.04 4.49 1.42
N ALA A 95 10.58 4.71 0.22
CA ALA A 95 10.87 3.61 -0.70
C ALA A 95 11.91 2.63 -0.13
N VAL A 96 12.95 3.13 0.56
CA VAL A 96 13.96 2.30 1.23
C VAL A 96 13.35 1.51 2.37
N GLN A 97 12.61 2.16 3.27
CA GLN A 97 11.94 1.52 4.41
C GLN A 97 10.93 0.47 3.95
N ALA A 98 10.17 0.73 2.89
CA ALA A 98 9.26 -0.23 2.28
C ALA A 98 10.03 -1.44 1.71
N ALA A 99 11.16 -1.22 1.03
CA ALA A 99 11.99 -2.30 0.51
C ALA A 99 12.58 -3.16 1.63
N LEU A 100 13.10 -2.55 2.69
CA LEU A 100 13.64 -3.29 3.84
C LEU A 100 12.54 -4.04 4.59
N THR A 101 11.37 -3.42 4.78
CA THR A 101 10.21 -4.10 5.41
C THR A 101 9.78 -5.31 4.59
N ASP A 102 9.68 -5.18 3.25
CA ASP A 102 9.36 -6.31 2.37
C ASP A 102 10.42 -7.43 2.46
N ALA A 103 11.70 -7.09 2.55
CA ALA A 103 12.76 -8.09 2.72
C ALA A 103 12.63 -8.81 4.07
N LEU A 104 12.47 -8.08 5.17
CA LEU A 104 12.35 -8.66 6.51
C LEU A 104 11.10 -9.52 6.67
N MET A 105 9.98 -9.15 6.03
CA MET A 105 8.74 -9.93 6.01
C MET A 105 8.87 -11.29 5.30
N GLN A 106 9.98 -11.56 4.61
CA GLN A 106 10.29 -12.86 4.00
C GLN A 106 11.15 -13.75 4.90
N THR A 107 11.54 -13.26 6.08
CA THR A 107 12.44 -13.96 7.03
C THR A 107 11.67 -14.46 8.26
N ALA A 108 12.39 -15.06 9.20
CA ALA A 108 11.86 -15.41 10.52
C ALA A 108 11.40 -14.20 11.35
N GLU A 109 11.84 -12.97 11.02
CA GLU A 109 11.44 -11.72 11.68
C GLU A 109 10.01 -11.28 11.32
N ALA A 110 9.39 -11.90 10.32
CA ALA A 110 8.09 -11.46 9.79
C ALA A 110 7.01 -11.22 10.85
N PRO A 111 6.82 -12.06 11.89
CA PRO A 111 5.82 -11.77 12.92
C PRO A 111 6.09 -10.49 13.71
N SER A 112 7.36 -10.19 14.01
CA SER A 112 7.78 -9.00 14.73
C SER A 112 7.59 -7.74 13.87
N VAL A 113 8.01 -7.81 12.61
CA VAL A 113 7.87 -6.72 11.63
C VAL A 113 6.40 -6.44 11.31
N GLU A 114 5.58 -7.48 11.17
CA GLU A 114 4.14 -7.34 10.98
C GLU A 114 3.52 -6.59 12.16
N ALA A 115 3.82 -6.97 13.39
CA ALA A 115 3.27 -6.35 14.59
C ALA A 115 3.77 -4.91 14.80
N ALA A 116 5.05 -4.64 14.52
CA ALA A 116 5.66 -3.34 14.77
C ALA A 116 5.38 -2.31 13.68
N ILE A 117 5.20 -2.73 12.42
CA ILE A 117 5.14 -1.84 11.26
C ILE A 117 3.87 -2.06 10.44
N VAL A 118 3.65 -3.26 9.90
CA VAL A 118 2.61 -3.46 8.87
C VAL A 118 1.19 -3.38 9.44
N ALA A 119 0.92 -4.03 10.57
CA ALA A 119 -0.39 -4.02 11.21
C ALA A 119 -0.81 -2.60 11.66
N PRO A 120 0.03 -1.80 12.35
CA PRO A 120 -0.30 -0.40 12.67
C PRO A 120 -0.61 0.45 11.43
N LEU A 121 0.11 0.25 10.32
CA LEU A 121 -0.16 0.96 9.06
C LEU A 121 -1.50 0.54 8.43
N ARG A 122 -1.83 -0.76 8.51
CA ARG A 122 -3.10 -1.31 8.04
C ARG A 122 -4.27 -0.72 8.83
N ASP A 123 -4.19 -0.74 10.15
CA ASP A 123 -5.21 -0.21 11.05
C ASP A 123 -5.44 1.29 10.80
N ALA A 124 -4.35 2.06 10.66
CA ALA A 124 -4.43 3.48 10.33
C ALA A 124 -5.10 3.72 8.97
N ALA A 125 -4.84 2.87 7.97
CA ALA A 125 -5.48 2.97 6.65
C ALA A 125 -6.98 2.65 6.71
N GLU A 126 -7.36 1.62 7.46
CA GLU A 126 -8.76 1.23 7.67
C GLU A 126 -9.54 2.31 8.41
N ALA A 127 -8.96 2.87 9.47
CA ALA A 127 -9.55 3.99 10.20
C ALA A 127 -9.80 5.20 9.28
N ARG A 128 -8.79 5.61 8.48
CA ARG A 128 -8.94 6.70 7.50
C ARG A 128 -10.04 6.40 6.47
N ARG A 129 -10.13 5.16 5.99
CA ARG A 129 -11.16 4.74 5.05
C ARG A 129 -12.55 4.82 5.67
N ALA A 130 -12.71 4.30 6.90
CA ALA A 130 -13.97 4.34 7.64
C ALA A 130 -14.43 5.78 7.90
N THR A 131 -13.54 6.67 8.35
CA THR A 131 -13.85 8.10 8.55
C THR A 131 -14.32 8.75 7.25
N ARG A 132 -13.64 8.49 6.13
CA ARG A 132 -14.01 9.07 4.83
C ARG A 132 -15.36 8.53 4.32
N ALA A 133 -15.61 7.24 4.52
CA ALA A 133 -16.88 6.61 4.16
C ALA A 133 -18.05 7.17 4.98
N ALA A 134 -17.88 7.33 6.30
CA ALA A 134 -18.89 7.93 7.17
C ALA A 134 -19.23 9.37 6.75
N LYS A 135 -18.22 10.19 6.43
CA LYS A 135 -18.44 11.56 5.91
C LYS A 135 -19.22 11.57 4.60
N ALA A 136 -18.95 10.63 3.68
CA ALA A 136 -19.69 10.52 2.42
C ALA A 136 -21.11 9.97 2.61
N ALA A 137 -21.31 9.06 3.55
CA ALA A 137 -22.64 8.52 3.86
C ALA A 137 -23.57 9.62 4.41
N ALA A 138 -23.04 10.59 5.15
CA ALA A 138 -23.79 11.75 5.63
C ALA A 138 -24.29 12.68 4.50
N THR A 139 -23.79 12.53 3.27
CA THR A 139 -24.26 13.29 2.09
C THR A 139 -25.14 12.45 1.15
N LYS A 140 -25.56 11.24 1.58
CA LYS A 140 -26.42 10.37 0.78
C LYS A 140 -27.84 10.92 0.75
N VAL A 141 -28.41 11.01 -0.45
CA VAL A 141 -29.84 11.34 -0.63
C VAL A 141 -30.61 10.04 -0.79
N ASP A 142 -31.54 9.78 0.13
CA ASP A 142 -32.45 8.64 0.06
C ASP A 142 -33.77 9.08 -0.59
N PHE A 143 -34.07 8.55 -1.77
CA PHE A 143 -35.37 8.71 -2.42
C PHE A 143 -36.24 7.49 -2.08
N PHE A 144 -37.30 7.70 -1.32
CA PHE A 144 -38.36 6.70 -1.13
C PHE A 144 -39.65 7.17 -1.79
N THR A 145 -40.26 6.33 -2.61
CA THR A 145 -41.68 6.45 -2.99
C THR A 145 -42.46 5.39 -2.22
N MET A 146 -43.19 5.81 -1.19
CA MET A 146 -44.09 4.95 -0.43
C MET A 146 -45.35 4.72 -1.28
N VAL A 147 -45.53 3.50 -1.78
CA VAL A 147 -46.76 3.11 -2.48
C VAL A 147 -47.72 2.56 -1.43
N ARG A 148 -48.84 3.25 -1.19
CA ARG A 148 -50.00 2.67 -0.50
C ARG A 148 -50.73 1.79 -1.50
N GLY A 149 -50.64 0.47 -1.33
CA GLY A 149 -51.59 -0.45 -1.95
C GLY A 149 -52.80 -0.55 -1.03
N GLU A 150 -53.90 0.11 -1.40
CA GLU A 150 -55.23 -0.23 -0.93
C GLU A 150 -55.91 -0.99 -2.09
N ASP A 151 -56.19 -2.27 -1.84
CA ASP A 151 -57.41 -2.99 -2.24
C ASP A 151 -57.59 -4.18 -1.29
#